data_AF-A0A4U2Q3R4-F1
#
_entry.id   AF-A0A4U2Q3R4-F1
#
_cell.length_a   1.000
_cell.length_b   1.000
_cell.length_c   1.000
_cell.angle_alpha   90.00
_cell.angle_beta   90.00
_cell.angle_gamma   90.00
#
_symmetry.space_group_name_H-M   'P 1'
#
loop_
_entity.id
_entity.type
_entity.pdbx_description
1 polymer ?
#
loop_
_entity_poly.entity_id
_entity_poly.type
_entity_poly.pdbx_seq_one_letter_code
_entity_poly.pdbx_strand_id
1 'polypeptide(L)'
;MGYVAFHHHPQITGELEDPKKLEELKKQLLSFFQQHHVLWIELDPLTQYAVVNNMGKATVLKLMGRKMNPLRDLRANAALAGQPLHELDREIERLNRLVHLLRYTRFS
;
A
#
# COMPACT_ATOMS: atom_id res chain seq x y z
N MET A 1 15.82 -10.68 1.85
CA MET A 1 14.77 -9.64 2.05
C MET A 1 13.55 -10.06 1.25
N GLY A 2 12.32 -9.85 1.77
CA GLY A 2 11.09 -10.46 1.21
C GLY A 2 10.08 -9.50 0.57
N TYR A 3 10.38 -8.20 0.56
CA TYR A 3 9.58 -7.16 -0.07
C TYR A 3 10.48 -6.02 -0.52
N VAL A 4 10.01 -5.23 -1.49
CA VAL A 4 10.63 -3.98 -1.95
C VAL A 4 9.63 -2.85 -1.68
N ALA A 5 10.08 -1.78 -1.04
CA ALA A 5 9.29 -0.58 -0.81
C ALA A 5 9.64 0.47 -1.87
N PHE A 6 8.63 0.98 -2.55
CA PHE A 6 8.73 2.10 -3.45
C PHE A 6 8.15 3.32 -2.73
N HIS A 7 9.03 4.26 -2.42
CA HIS A 7 8.65 5.57 -1.90
C HIS A 7 8.67 6.56 -3.06
N HIS A 8 7.52 7.09 -3.45
CA HIS A 8 7.50 8.22 -4.37
C HIS A 8 7.99 9.44 -3.57
N HIS A 9 9.22 9.87 -3.84
CA HIS A 9 9.71 11.16 -3.39
C HIS A 9 9.31 12.22 -4.42
N PRO A 10 8.41 13.17 -4.09
CA PRO A 10 8.03 14.24 -5.01
C PRO A 10 9.19 15.15 -5.40
N GLN A 11 10.34 15.09 -4.70
CA GLN A 11 11.56 15.84 -5.04
C GLN A 11 12.36 15.21 -6.19
N ILE A 12 12.03 13.98 -6.60
CA ILE A 12 12.57 13.31 -7.80
C ILE A 12 11.54 13.42 -8.95
N THR A 13 10.81 14.54 -9.01
CA THR A 13 9.95 14.88 -10.17
C THR A 13 10.71 15.66 -11.24
N GLY A 14 11.93 16.11 -10.96
CA GLY A 14 12.82 16.72 -11.95
C GLY A 14 13.47 15.73 -12.92
N GLU A 15 13.43 14.42 -12.64
CA GLU A 15 14.12 13.38 -13.44
C GLU A 15 13.20 12.24 -13.89
N LEU A 16 11.87 12.40 -13.78
CA LEU A 16 10.94 11.51 -14.48
C LEU A 16 10.56 12.14 -15.81
N GLU A 17 11.44 11.93 -16.80
CA GLU A 17 11.08 12.09 -18.21
C GLU A 17 9.81 11.27 -18.50
N ASP A 18 8.70 11.97 -18.71
CA ASP A 18 7.41 11.46 -19.18
C ASP A 18 6.64 10.50 -18.23
N PRO A 19 5.55 10.96 -17.59
CA PRO A 19 4.62 10.13 -16.83
C PRO A 19 4.12 8.88 -17.57
N LYS A 20 4.08 8.90 -18.91
CA LYS A 20 3.69 7.74 -19.72
C LYS A 20 4.71 6.61 -19.64
N LYS A 21 6.02 6.91 -19.60
CA LYS A 21 7.08 5.90 -19.46
C LYS A 21 7.02 5.21 -18.11
N LEU A 22 6.75 5.96 -17.04
CA LEU A 22 6.55 5.37 -15.71
C LEU A 22 5.36 4.40 -15.70
N GLU A 23 4.27 4.77 -16.37
CA GLU A 23 3.09 3.93 -16.46
C GLU A 23 3.34 2.66 -17.31
N GLU A 24 4.10 2.76 -18.39
CA GLU A 24 4.57 1.60 -19.15
C GLU A 24 5.49 0.68 -18.34
N LEU A 25 6.44 1.25 -17.61
CA LEU A 25 7.34 0.49 -16.74
C LEU A 25 6.55 -0.24 -15.66
N LYS A 26 5.56 0.41 -15.04
CA LYS A 26 4.64 -0.24 -14.09
C LYS A 26 3.91 -1.42 -14.73
N LYS A 27 3.38 -1.26 -15.95
CA LYS A 27 2.71 -2.36 -16.68
C LYS A 27 3.63 -3.54 -16.98
N GLN A 28 4.87 -3.28 -17.40
CA GLN A 28 5.87 -4.32 -17.66
C GLN A 28 6.31 -5.02 -16.37
N LEU A 29 6.49 -4.28 -15.28
CA LEU A 29 6.80 -4.85 -13.97
C LEU A 29 5.63 -5.67 -13.44
N LEU A 30 4.38 -5.22 -13.62
CA LEU A 30 3.17 -5.94 -13.23
C LEU A 30 3.06 -7.31 -13.91
N SER A 31 3.33 -7.41 -15.21
CA SER A 31 3.30 -8.69 -15.92
C SER A 31 4.41 -9.64 -15.44
N PHE A 32 5.61 -9.12 -15.22
CA PHE A 32 6.72 -9.86 -14.62
C PHE A 32 6.38 -10.34 -13.19
N PHE A 33 5.79 -9.48 -12.39
CA PHE A 33 5.38 -9.78 -11.01
C PHE A 33 4.31 -10.87 -10.94
N GLN A 34 3.34 -10.87 -11.86
CA GLN A 34 2.35 -11.94 -11.96
C GLN A 34 2.99 -13.31 -12.24
N GLN A 35 4.02 -13.36 -13.09
CA GLN A 35 4.74 -14.59 -13.39
C GLN A 35 5.58 -15.11 -12.21
N HIS A 36 6.06 -14.21 -11.35
CA HIS A 36 6.93 -14.53 -10.22
C HIS A 36 6.22 -14.52 -8.86
N HIS A 37 4.88 -14.59 -8.83
CA HIS A 37 4.06 -14.53 -7.61
C HIS A 37 4.36 -13.32 -6.73
N VAL A 38 4.70 -12.18 -7.32
CA VAL A 38 4.93 -10.93 -6.63
C VAL A 38 3.62 -10.16 -6.51
N LEU A 39 3.23 -9.81 -5.29
CA LEU A 39 2.02 -9.05 -5.01
C LEU A 39 2.35 -7.56 -4.92
N TRP A 40 1.74 -6.76 -5.78
CA TRP A 40 1.83 -5.30 -5.75
C TRP A 40 0.73 -4.70 -4.86
N ILE A 41 1.12 -3.85 -3.91
CA ILE A 41 0.22 -3.21 -2.95
C ILE A 41 0.46 -1.71 -2.99
N GLU A 42 -0.55 -0.97 -3.43
CA GLU A 42 -0.55 0.48 -3.35
C GLU A 42 -1.21 0.91 -2.04
N LEU A 43 -0.40 1.31 -1.07
CA LEU A 43 -0.90 1.74 0.23
C LEU A 43 -1.48 3.15 0.14
N ASP A 44 -0.76 4.06 -0.50
CA ASP A 44 -1.17 5.44 -0.78
C ASP A 44 -0.39 5.94 -2.01
N PRO A 45 -0.69 7.13 -2.57
CA PRO A 45 0.02 7.64 -3.75
C PRO A 45 1.55 7.73 -3.57
N LEU A 46 2.04 7.78 -2.33
CA LEU A 46 3.45 7.91 -2.01
C LEU A 46 4.13 6.59 -1.62
N THR A 47 3.35 5.55 -1.32
CA THR A 47 3.85 4.32 -0.71
C THR A 47 3.28 3.10 -1.43
N GLN A 48 4.16 2.39 -2.13
CA GLN A 48 3.84 1.15 -2.83
C GLN A 48 4.78 0.03 -2.36
N TYR A 49 4.28 -1.20 -2.26
CA TYR A 49 5.06 -2.38 -1.87
C TYR A 49 4.96 -3.48 -2.93
N ALA A 50 6.09 -4.04 -3.33
CA ALA A 50 6.15 -5.32 -4.01
C ALA A 50 6.49 -6.41 -2.98
N VAL A 51 5.57 -7.34 -2.74
CA VAL A 51 5.73 -8.44 -1.79
C VAL A 51 6.07 -9.71 -2.56
N VAL A 52 7.22 -10.31 -2.28
CA VAL A 52 7.72 -11.46 -3.07
C VAL A 52 7.69 -12.79 -2.31
N ASN A 53 7.45 -12.77 -0.99
CA ASN A 53 7.33 -13.99 -0.19
C ASN A 53 6.56 -13.78 1.13
N ASN A 54 6.39 -14.86 1.89
CA ASN A 54 5.70 -14.84 3.19
C ASN A 54 6.38 -13.94 4.24
N MET A 55 7.70 -13.76 4.19
CA MET A 55 8.41 -12.82 5.08
C MET A 55 8.08 -11.37 4.73
N GLY A 56 8.07 -11.02 3.45
CA GLY A 56 7.64 -9.71 2.97
C GLY A 56 6.21 -9.41 3.35
N LYS A 57 5.33 -10.40 3.20
CA LYS A 57 3.93 -10.30 3.63
C LYS A 57 3.83 -9.93 5.11
N ALA A 58 4.54 -10.64 5.97
CA ALA A 58 4.53 -10.37 7.41
C ALA A 58 5.01 -8.95 7.73
N THR A 59 6.04 -8.46 7.03
CA THR A 59 6.55 -7.10 7.21
C THR A 59 5.56 -6.05 6.72
N VAL A 60 5.00 -6.21 5.52
CA VAL A 60 4.03 -5.25 4.97
C VAL A 60 2.76 -5.20 5.82
N LEU A 61 2.26 -6.34 6.33
CA LEU A 61 1.15 -6.35 7.30
C LEU A 61 1.46 -5.52 8.55
N LYS A 62 2.68 -5.60 9.08
CA LYS A 62 3.10 -4.77 10.23
C LYS A 62 3.14 -3.28 9.88
N LEU A 63 3.67 -2.93 8.70
CA LEU A 63 3.74 -1.53 8.23
C LEU A 63 2.34 -0.93 8.02
N MET A 64 1.43 -1.71 7.44
CA MET A 64 0.03 -1.32 7.29
C MET A 64 -0.66 -1.12 8.65
N GLY A 65 -0.42 -2.00 9.61
CA GLY A 65 -0.92 -1.85 10.98
C GLY A 65 -0.46 -0.54 11.63
N ARG A 66 0.81 -0.16 11.44
CA ARG A 66 1.36 1.12 11.95
C ARG A 66 0.69 2.34 11.33
N LYS A 67 0.28 2.29 10.06
CA LYS A 67 -0.49 3.37 9.42
C LYS A 67 -1.96 3.39 9.88
N MET A 68 -2.54 2.23 10.14
CA MET A 68 -3.96 2.10 10.47
C MET A 68 -4.27 2.51 11.92
N ASN A 69 -3.34 2.35 12.86
CA ASN A 69 -3.57 2.71 14.27
C ASN A 69 -3.89 4.22 14.45
N PRO A 70 -3.08 5.17 13.92
CA PRO A 70 -3.42 6.59 13.99
C PRO A 70 -4.78 6.94 13.38
N LEU A 71 -5.19 6.27 12.29
CA LEU A 71 -6.51 6.51 11.68
C LEU A 71 -7.65 6.07 12.59
N ARG A 72 -7.50 4.96 13.31
CA ARG A 72 -8.48 4.50 14.30
C ARG A 72 -8.59 5.46 15.49
N ASP A 73 -7.44 5.97 15.94
CA ASP A 73 -7.40 6.96 17.02
C ASP A 73 -8.06 8.28 16.58
N LEU A 74 -7.75 8.76 15.37
CA LEU A 74 -8.40 9.93 14.77
C LEU A 74 -9.91 9.74 14.64
N ARG A 75 -10.35 8.56 14.19
CA ARG A 75 -11.78 8.23 14.11
C ARG A 75 -12.46 8.27 15.48
N ALA A 76 -11.83 7.71 16.51
CA ALA A 76 -12.37 7.74 17.86
C ALA A 76 -12.50 9.18 18.38
N ASN A 77 -11.49 10.01 18.17
CA ASN A 77 -11.50 11.42 18.56
C ASN A 77 -12.56 12.23 17.79
N ALA A 78 -12.68 12.01 16.48
CA ALA A 78 -13.70 12.65 15.65
C ALA A 78 -15.12 12.26 16.10
N ALA A 79 -15.33 11.00 16.48
CA ALA A 79 -16.62 10.54 16.98
C ALA A 79 -16.99 11.22 18.31
N LEU A 80 -16.03 11.37 19.23
CA LEU A 80 -16.22 12.09 20.49
C LEU A 80 -16.51 13.59 20.27
N ALA A 81 -15.92 14.17 19.23
CA ALA A 81 -16.14 15.56 18.84
C ALA A 81 -17.42 15.79 18.00
N GLY A 82 -18.20 14.73 17.72
CA GLY A 82 -19.41 14.82 16.87
C GLY A 82 -19.11 15.17 15.40
N GLN A 83 -17.89 14.92 14.93
CA GLN A 83 -17.46 15.20 13.56
C GLN A 83 -17.91 14.11 12.59
N PRO A 84 -18.07 14.44 11.30
CA PRO A 84 -18.39 13.46 10.27
C PRO A 84 -17.26 12.42 10.12
N LEU A 85 -17.63 11.13 10.13
CA LEU A 85 -16.69 10.02 10.12
C LEU A 85 -16.47 9.40 8.73
N HIS A 86 -17.25 9.79 7.73
CA HIS A 86 -17.33 9.10 6.45
C HIS A 86 -15.95 8.92 5.78
N GLU A 87 -15.11 9.96 5.77
CA GLU A 87 -13.79 9.88 5.14
C GLU A 87 -12.86 8.91 5.88
N LEU A 88 -12.85 8.97 7.21
CA LEU A 88 -12.04 8.09 8.05
C LEU A 88 -12.51 6.62 7.93
N ASP A 89 -13.82 6.39 7.94
CA ASP A 89 -14.41 5.06 7.76
C ASP A 89 -14.05 4.48 6.38
N ARG A 90 -14.15 5.30 5.32
CA ARG A 90 -13.79 4.89 3.96
C ARG A 90 -12.32 4.49 3.85
N GLU A 91 -11.43 5.27 4.45
CA GLU A 91 -10.00 5.00 4.41
C GLU A 91 -9.62 3.76 5.23
N ILE A 92 -10.18 3.62 6.44
CA ILE A 92 -9.98 2.42 7.27
C ILE A 92 -10.49 1.17 6.54
N GLU A 93 -11.66 1.25 5.90
CA GLU A 93 -12.23 0.15 5.12
C GLU A 93 -11.34 -0.23 3.92
N ARG A 94 -10.82 0.76 3.19
CA ARG A 94 -9.87 0.53 2.10
C ARG A 94 -8.63 -0.22 2.59
N LEU A 95 -8.04 0.21 3.70
CA LEU A 95 -6.87 -0.44 4.30
C LEU A 95 -7.18 -1.85 4.82
N ASN A 96 -8.35 -2.06 5.43
CA ASN A 96 -8.79 -3.39 5.88
C ASN A 96 -8.91 -4.38 4.71
N ARG A 97 -9.41 -3.95 3.54
CA ARG A 97 -9.47 -4.80 2.34
C ARG A 97 -8.08 -5.21 1.88
N LEU A 98 -7.13 -4.28 1.83
CA LEU A 98 -5.74 -4.58 1.48
C LEU A 98 -5.10 -5.55 2.48
N VAL A 99 -5.34 -5.37 3.79
CA VAL A 99 -4.87 -6.30 4.82
C VAL A 99 -5.48 -7.69 4.62
N HIS A 100 -6.77 -7.76 4.30
CA HIS A 100 -7.46 -9.02 4.07
C HIS A 100 -6.86 -9.75 2.85
N LEU A 101 -6.74 -9.08 1.71
CA LEU A 101 -6.11 -9.62 0.51
C LEU A 101 -4.70 -10.17 0.81
N LEU A 102 -3.90 -9.37 1.50
CA LEU A 102 -2.53 -9.75 1.85
C LEU A 102 -2.48 -10.97 2.78
N ARG A 103 -3.36 -11.06 3.79
CA ARG A 103 -3.43 -12.21 4.70
C ARG A 103 -3.72 -13.52 3.99
N TYR A 104 -4.65 -13.51 3.04
CA TYR A 104 -5.07 -14.70 2.30
C TYR A 104 -4.19 -15.04 1.09
N THR A 105 -3.29 -14.13 0.70
CA THR A 105 -2.30 -14.43 -0.34
C THR A 105 -1.28 -15.45 0.16
N ARG A 106 -1.12 -16.54 -0.58
CA ARG A 106 -0.09 -17.56 -0.36
C ARG A 106 1.03 -17.38 -1.37
N PHE A 107 2.26 -17.30 -0.86
CA PHE A 107 3.46 -17.44 -1.66
C PHE A 107 3.88 -18.90 -1.58
N SER A 108 3.97 -19.56 -2.74
CA SER A 108 4.42 -20.94 -2.91
C SER A 108 5.93 -21.06 -2.72
#